data_AF-A0A0G1PEI7-F1
#
_entry.id   AF-A0A0G1PEI7-F1
#
_cell.length_a   1.000
_cell.length_b   1.000
_cell.length_c   1.000
_cell.angle_alpha   90.00
_cell.angle_beta   90.00
_cell.angle_gamma   90.00
#
_symmetry.space_group_name_H-M   'P 1'
#
loop_
_entity.id
_entity.type
_entity.pdbx_description
1 polymer ?
#
loop_
_entity_poly.entity_id
_entity_poly.type
_entity_poly.pdbx_seq_one_letter_code
_entity_poly.pdbx_strand_id
1 'polypeptide(L)'
;MNSLPTVVLVGRTNVGKSTLFNRLLEERKALVSREAGTTRDWKEGRCLWKGKVIRVIDTGGMDGDLQNEIHQGTIRQTKKAIKKADLILFLVDLQHEPLPQDMELATLLRHQSTPVIVVGNKAETMRHRANAHEPEWRMLGLPAPVPISAVKGNGVGDLLEVVYEQLITLQKPPGEQALIEATRIAVIGKPNVGKSTLLNALVGEERFITSTISHTTREPNDVLIEHDGKPYLFIDTAGIRKKEKIRKTGGLEEAGVERTIRAIQKADVVLFILDASEPFGNQERTLAGLLKDTNAGLVFVVNKWDLVEGKTTSTINEYQDYIERSIPFLTWAPQLFISAKTEKRVQTVYEMIETVQHHRLQQIPHETLVAFLQKAIEHRRPIPANRDVKPPKLIDLQQMEGAPPRFMLT
;
A
#
# COMPACT_ATOMS: atom_id res chain seq x y z
N MET A 1 -0.60 -3.25 21.19
CA MET A 1 -0.60 -3.74 19.80
C MET A 1 -0.01 -5.14 19.83
N ASN A 2 -0.81 -6.19 19.56
CA ASN A 2 -0.27 -7.55 19.55
C ASN A 2 0.74 -7.68 18.39
N SER A 3 1.99 -8.00 18.71
CA SER A 3 3.03 -8.27 17.72
C SER A 3 2.63 -9.47 16.86
N LEU A 4 2.78 -9.37 15.54
CA LEU A 4 2.49 -10.47 14.60
C LEU A 4 3.27 -11.74 14.99
N PRO A 5 2.65 -12.93 14.93
CA PRO A 5 3.37 -14.18 15.17
C PRO A 5 4.48 -14.38 14.14
N THR A 6 5.63 -14.86 14.61
CA THR A 6 6.87 -15.02 13.84
C THR A 6 7.16 -16.49 13.59
N VAL A 7 7.15 -16.88 12.32
CA VAL A 7 7.50 -18.21 11.83
C VAL A 7 8.91 -18.17 11.23
N VAL A 8 9.79 -19.06 11.69
CA VAL A 8 11.19 -19.10 11.23
C VAL A 8 11.47 -20.36 10.43
N LEU A 9 12.02 -20.20 9.22
CA LEU A 9 12.48 -21.30 8.38
C LEU A 9 13.90 -21.70 8.77
N VAL A 10 14.09 -22.96 9.14
CA VAL A 10 15.36 -23.58 9.54
C VAL A 10 15.62 -24.81 8.69
N GLY A 11 16.87 -25.15 8.40
CA GLY A 11 17.24 -26.32 7.61
C GLY A 11 18.62 -26.16 6.98
N ARG A 12 19.22 -27.24 6.50
CA ARG A 12 20.54 -27.19 5.84
C ARG A 12 20.52 -26.35 4.55
N THR A 13 21.67 -26.05 3.98
CA THR A 13 21.76 -25.36 2.68
C THR A 13 21.12 -26.22 1.57
N ASN A 14 20.55 -25.57 0.55
CA ASN A 14 19.95 -26.22 -0.64
C ASN A 14 18.70 -27.12 -0.42
N VAL A 15 18.06 -27.12 0.77
CA VAL A 15 16.72 -27.77 0.97
C VAL A 15 15.55 -26.94 0.43
N GLY A 16 15.81 -25.73 -0.07
CA GLY A 16 14.79 -24.85 -0.65
C GLY A 16 14.11 -23.89 0.32
N LYS A 17 14.79 -23.46 1.40
CA LYS A 17 14.28 -22.45 2.35
C LYS A 17 13.90 -21.13 1.67
N SER A 18 14.83 -20.56 0.89
CA SER A 18 14.58 -19.34 0.13
C SER A 18 13.47 -19.50 -0.91
N THR A 19 13.33 -20.69 -1.50
CA THR A 19 12.26 -20.99 -2.44
C THR A 19 10.89 -21.01 -1.74
N LEU A 20 10.79 -21.68 -0.59
CA LEU A 20 9.56 -21.68 0.21
C LEU A 20 9.25 -20.26 0.70
N PHE A 21 10.25 -19.56 1.24
CA PHE A 21 10.11 -18.18 1.67
C PHE A 21 9.51 -17.30 0.58
N ASN A 22 10.10 -17.28 -0.61
CA ASN A 22 9.57 -16.49 -1.72
C ASN A 22 8.15 -16.92 -2.08
N ARG A 23 7.86 -18.22 -2.12
CA ARG A 23 6.52 -18.71 -2.44
C ARG A 23 5.46 -18.28 -1.40
N LEU A 24 5.78 -18.34 -0.11
CA LEU A 24 4.90 -17.88 0.96
C LEU A 24 4.58 -16.38 0.86
N LEU A 25 5.42 -15.61 0.16
CA LEU A 25 5.22 -14.18 -0.12
C LEU A 25 4.50 -13.94 -1.47
N GLU A 26 4.58 -14.87 -2.42
CA GLU A 26 4.10 -14.69 -3.79
C GLU A 26 2.63 -15.03 -4.02
N GLU A 27 1.99 -15.85 -3.16
CA GLU A 27 0.64 -16.42 -3.43
C GLU A 27 -0.52 -15.41 -3.46
N ARG A 28 -0.24 -14.11 -3.24
CA ARG A 28 -0.89 -12.94 -3.89
C ARG A 28 -0.09 -11.66 -3.61
N LYS A 29 1.04 -11.51 -4.33
CA LYS A 29 1.90 -10.30 -4.40
C LYS A 29 2.19 -9.61 -3.05
N ALA A 30 3.10 -10.18 -2.25
CA ALA A 30 3.96 -9.41 -1.37
C ALA A 30 5.35 -9.29 -2.02
N LEU A 31 5.79 -8.06 -2.31
CA LEU A 31 7.15 -7.80 -2.78
C LEU A 31 8.14 -8.18 -1.67
N VAL A 32 9.09 -9.05 -2.03
CA VAL A 32 10.26 -9.39 -1.21
C VAL A 32 11.10 -8.12 -1.04
N SER A 33 11.31 -7.69 0.20
CA SER A 33 12.30 -6.64 0.46
C SER A 33 13.69 -7.24 0.65
N ARG A 34 14.70 -6.59 0.06
CA ARG A 34 16.09 -6.70 0.50
C ARG A 34 16.43 -5.35 1.14
N GLU A 35 16.48 -5.29 2.47
CA GLU A 35 16.97 -4.10 3.16
C GLU A 35 18.50 -4.02 3.07
N ALA A 36 19.01 -2.86 2.64
CA ALA A 36 20.42 -2.52 2.77
C ALA A 36 20.61 -1.66 4.03
N GLY A 37 21.22 -2.27 5.07
CA GLY A 37 21.67 -1.62 6.32
C GLY A 37 20.57 -1.48 7.38
N THR A 38 20.46 -2.36 8.39
CA THR A 38 21.43 -2.46 9.49
C THR A 38 21.14 -3.68 10.39
N THR A 39 21.55 -4.87 9.93
CA THR A 39 22.19 -6.00 10.65
C THR A 39 22.09 -7.21 9.72
N ARG A 40 23.24 -7.66 9.21
CA ARG A 40 23.42 -8.43 7.96
C ARG A 40 22.96 -9.91 7.96
N ASP A 41 21.95 -10.33 8.73
CA ASP A 41 21.87 -11.76 9.12
C ASP A 41 20.54 -12.54 8.85
N TRP A 42 19.54 -12.04 8.12
CA TRP A 42 18.30 -12.81 7.80
C TRP A 42 17.38 -12.10 6.78
N LYS A 43 16.54 -12.87 6.07
CA LYS A 43 15.44 -12.31 5.24
C LYS A 43 14.12 -12.38 6.01
N GLU A 44 13.34 -11.32 6.01
CA GLU A 44 12.02 -11.26 6.65
C GLU A 44 10.94 -10.86 5.64
N GLY A 45 9.74 -11.42 5.78
CA GLY A 45 8.57 -11.11 4.96
C GLY A 45 7.25 -11.40 5.67
N ARG A 46 6.13 -11.07 5.02
CA ARG A 46 4.76 -11.29 5.53
C ARG A 46 4.00 -12.24 4.63
N CYS A 47 3.49 -13.33 5.21
CA CYS A 47 2.62 -14.29 4.54
C CYS A 47 1.16 -13.99 4.88
N LEU A 48 0.29 -14.01 3.85
CA LEU A 48 -1.15 -13.82 3.99
C LEU A 48 -1.85 -15.17 3.79
N TRP A 49 -2.57 -15.63 4.81
CA TRP A 49 -3.40 -16.84 4.75
C TRP A 49 -4.74 -16.58 5.41
N LYS A 50 -5.86 -16.96 4.77
CA LYS A 50 -7.24 -16.71 5.26
C LYS A 50 -7.50 -15.23 5.67
N GLY A 51 -6.90 -14.27 4.96
CA GLY A 51 -7.03 -12.84 5.27
C GLY A 51 -6.30 -12.39 6.55
N LYS A 52 -5.46 -13.25 7.14
CA LYS A 52 -4.64 -12.95 8.32
C LYS A 52 -3.15 -13.01 7.97
N VAL A 53 -2.35 -12.27 8.75
CA VAL A 53 -0.94 -12.02 8.47
C VAL A 53 -0.04 -12.73 9.47
N ILE A 54 0.99 -13.38 8.95
CA ILE A 54 2.05 -14.05 9.70
C ILE A 54 3.40 -13.48 9.25
N ARG A 55 4.30 -13.21 10.19
CA ARG A 55 5.69 -12.82 9.88
C ARG A 55 6.50 -14.09 9.60
N VAL A 56 7.25 -14.11 8.51
CA VAL A 56 8.11 -15.24 8.12
C VAL A 56 9.55 -14.79 8.01
N ILE A 57 10.49 -15.59 8.51
CA ILE A 57 11.93 -15.30 8.47
C ILE A 57 12.68 -16.47 7.82
N ASP A 58 13.50 -16.21 6.80
CA ASP A 58 14.42 -17.17 6.20
C ASP A 58 15.83 -16.97 6.75
N THR A 59 16.36 -18.03 7.37
CA THR A 59 17.73 -18.10 7.90
C THR A 59 18.78 -18.40 6.83
N GLY A 60 18.39 -18.72 5.59
CA GLY A 60 19.27 -19.17 4.51
C GLY A 60 19.86 -18.09 3.61
N GLY A 61 19.57 -16.80 3.82
CA GLY A 61 20.05 -15.70 2.96
C GLY A 61 21.55 -15.34 3.11
N MET A 62 22.32 -16.10 3.89
CA MET A 62 23.68 -15.73 4.34
C MET A 62 24.82 -16.43 3.60
N ASP A 63 24.53 -17.29 2.61
CA ASP A 63 25.56 -18.04 1.88
C ASP A 63 26.31 -17.21 0.80
N GLY A 64 26.08 -15.90 0.77
CA GLY A 64 26.53 -15.02 -0.33
C GLY A 64 27.99 -14.60 -0.33
N ASP A 65 28.76 -14.75 0.76
CA ASP A 65 30.13 -14.18 0.83
C ASP A 65 31.19 -14.98 1.62
N LEU A 66 30.89 -16.17 2.15
CA LEU A 66 31.88 -16.92 2.96
C LEU A 66 31.95 -18.39 2.55
N GLN A 67 32.64 -18.63 1.43
CA GLN A 67 32.91 -19.98 0.92
C GLN A 67 33.89 -20.82 1.77
N ASN A 68 34.35 -20.41 2.96
CA ASN A 68 35.43 -21.16 3.65
C ASN A 68 35.37 -21.33 5.20
N GLU A 69 34.25 -21.06 5.89
CA GLU A 69 34.14 -21.32 7.35
C GLU A 69 32.82 -22.00 7.75
N ILE A 70 32.58 -23.18 7.17
CA ILE A 70 31.29 -23.87 7.22
C ILE A 70 31.26 -24.88 8.36
N HIS A 71 30.75 -24.48 9.54
CA HIS A 71 29.84 -25.29 10.39
C HIS A 71 29.35 -24.52 11.63
N GLN A 72 30.21 -23.72 12.27
CA GLN A 72 29.86 -23.07 13.56
C GLN A 72 29.08 -21.75 13.42
N GLY A 73 29.35 -20.95 12.38
CA GLY A 73 28.66 -19.68 12.12
C GLY A 73 27.15 -19.87 11.90
N THR A 74 26.79 -20.87 11.10
CA THR A 74 25.41 -21.25 10.77
C THR A 74 24.61 -21.61 12.03
N ILE A 75 25.17 -22.43 12.93
CA ILE A 75 24.49 -22.85 14.17
C ILE A 75 24.24 -21.67 15.12
N ARG A 76 25.20 -20.74 15.26
CA ARG A 76 25.07 -19.58 16.16
C ARG A 76 23.98 -18.61 15.68
N GLN A 77 23.83 -18.42 14.37
CA GLN A 77 22.80 -17.57 13.78
C GLN A 77 21.42 -18.24 13.80
N THR A 78 21.33 -19.54 13.51
CA THR A 78 20.10 -20.33 13.67
C THR A 78 19.56 -20.22 15.11
N LYS A 79 20.44 -20.31 16.12
CA LYS A 79 20.05 -20.11 17.53
C LYS A 79 19.49 -18.70 17.83
N LYS A 80 19.96 -17.65 17.17
CA LYS A 80 19.43 -16.28 17.34
C LYS A 80 18.04 -16.13 16.71
N ALA A 81 17.83 -16.70 15.53
CA ALA A 81 16.54 -16.66 14.84
C ALA A 81 15.47 -17.50 15.59
N ILE A 82 15.84 -18.69 16.07
CA ILE A 82 14.98 -19.56 16.89
C ILE A 82 14.44 -18.85 18.13
N LYS A 83 15.24 -18.02 18.81
CA LYS A 83 14.79 -17.26 19.99
C LYS A 83 13.67 -16.27 19.71
N LYS A 84 13.51 -15.84 18.46
CA LYS A 84 12.45 -14.93 18.03
C LYS A 84 11.27 -15.66 17.38
N ALA A 85 11.37 -16.98 17.25
CA ALA A 85 10.34 -17.81 16.64
C ALA A 85 9.22 -18.09 17.64
N ASP A 86 8.00 -17.81 17.22
CA ASP A 86 6.78 -18.33 17.83
C ASP A 86 6.50 -19.75 17.34
N LEU A 87 6.96 -20.07 16.12
CA LEU A 87 6.86 -21.38 15.49
C LEU A 87 8.04 -21.59 14.53
N ILE A 88 8.57 -22.82 14.46
CA ILE A 88 9.70 -23.16 13.58
C ILE A 88 9.23 -24.09 12.47
N LEU A 89 9.59 -23.78 11.21
CA LEU A 89 9.48 -24.70 10.09
C LEU A 89 10.86 -25.29 9.80
N PHE A 90 11.04 -26.57 10.13
CA PHE A 90 12.27 -27.30 9.87
C PHE A 90 12.21 -27.98 8.51
N LEU A 91 12.86 -27.39 7.51
CA LEU A 91 12.86 -27.83 6.14
C LEU A 91 13.93 -28.89 5.89
N VAL A 92 13.50 -29.97 5.26
CA VAL A 92 14.33 -31.10 4.82
C VAL A 92 14.01 -31.44 3.37
N ASP A 93 14.87 -32.22 2.72
CA ASP A 93 14.76 -32.56 1.29
C ASP A 93 14.32 -34.00 1.11
N LEU A 94 13.08 -34.23 0.65
CA LEU A 94 12.51 -35.57 0.51
C LEU A 94 13.05 -36.37 -0.69
N GLN A 95 13.98 -35.84 -1.49
CA GLN A 95 14.57 -36.59 -2.61
C GLN A 95 15.58 -37.66 -2.15
N HIS A 96 16.11 -37.52 -0.95
CA HIS A 96 17.14 -38.40 -0.38
C HIS A 96 16.87 -38.64 1.10
N GLU A 97 17.41 -39.70 1.69
CA GLU A 97 17.34 -39.95 3.13
C GLU A 97 17.89 -38.77 3.97
N PRO A 98 17.48 -38.64 5.26
CA PRO A 98 17.97 -37.58 6.14
C PRO A 98 19.51 -37.54 6.20
N LEU A 99 20.10 -36.37 5.94
CA LEU A 99 21.54 -36.21 6.01
C LEU A 99 22.03 -35.99 7.46
N PRO A 100 23.33 -36.22 7.76
CA PRO A 100 23.88 -35.94 9.09
C PRO A 100 23.61 -34.51 9.57
N GLN A 101 23.65 -33.52 8.68
CA GLN A 101 23.35 -32.12 9.04
C GLN A 101 21.86 -31.93 9.42
N ASP A 102 20.95 -32.69 8.82
CA ASP A 102 19.53 -32.68 9.19
C ASP A 102 19.36 -33.28 10.60
N MET A 103 20.12 -34.33 10.94
CA MET A 103 20.11 -34.95 12.28
C MET A 103 20.72 -34.04 13.36
N GLU A 104 21.79 -33.30 13.05
CA GLU A 104 22.37 -32.29 13.93
C GLU A 104 21.37 -31.17 14.25
N LEU A 105 20.69 -30.64 13.22
CA LEU A 105 19.64 -29.63 13.38
C LEU A 105 18.42 -30.17 14.13
N ALA A 106 18.00 -31.40 13.84
CA ALA A 106 16.90 -32.07 14.57
C ALA A 106 17.22 -32.19 16.07
N THR A 107 18.47 -32.56 16.41
CA THR A 107 18.94 -32.64 17.80
C THR A 107 18.87 -31.27 18.48
N LEU A 108 19.31 -30.21 17.81
CA LEU A 108 19.23 -28.85 18.34
C LEU A 108 17.78 -28.40 18.58
N LEU A 109 16.90 -28.68 17.62
CA LEU A 109 15.50 -28.25 17.62
C LEU A 109 14.66 -29.00 18.66
N ARG A 110 14.94 -30.29 18.91
CA ARG A 110 14.25 -31.09 19.92
C ARG A 110 14.37 -30.53 21.35
N HIS A 111 15.46 -29.83 21.63
CA HIS A 111 15.71 -29.22 22.94
C HIS A 111 15.14 -27.79 23.06
N GLN A 112 14.45 -27.28 22.04
CA GLN A 112 13.82 -25.97 22.08
C GLN A 112 12.40 -26.05 22.66
N SER A 113 12.00 -25.03 23.41
CA SER A 113 10.62 -24.87 23.87
C SER A 113 9.67 -24.40 22.76
N THR A 114 10.20 -23.84 21.67
CA THR A 114 9.41 -23.38 20.53
C THR A 114 8.95 -24.59 19.71
N PRO A 115 7.65 -24.71 19.39
CA PRO A 115 7.13 -25.80 18.57
C PRO A 115 7.76 -25.85 17.18
N VAL A 116 7.92 -27.07 16.66
CA VAL A 116 8.58 -27.36 15.37
C VAL A 116 7.63 -28.15 14.48
N ILE A 117 7.43 -27.68 13.25
CA ILE A 117 6.80 -28.44 12.16
C ILE A 117 7.91 -28.86 11.20
N VAL A 118 8.02 -30.17 10.94
CA VAL A 118 8.96 -30.68 9.94
C VAL A 118 8.31 -30.54 8.56
N VAL A 119 9.04 -29.97 7.60
CA VAL A 119 8.56 -29.67 6.25
C VAL A 119 9.44 -30.40 5.25
N GLY A 120 8.88 -31.41 4.60
CA GLY A 120 9.58 -32.19 3.60
C GLY A 120 9.44 -31.55 2.22
N ASN A 121 10.44 -30.79 1.79
CA ASN A 121 10.42 -30.09 0.50
C ASN A 121 10.86 -31.01 -0.66
N LYS A 122 10.69 -30.53 -1.91
CA LYS A 122 10.98 -31.26 -3.17
C LYS A 122 10.13 -32.52 -3.38
N ALA A 123 8.95 -32.56 -2.77
CA ALA A 123 7.94 -33.62 -2.90
C ALA A 123 7.17 -33.54 -4.24
N GLU A 124 7.93 -33.62 -5.34
CA GLU A 124 7.46 -33.35 -6.71
C GLU A 124 6.79 -34.55 -7.40
N THR A 125 7.03 -35.75 -6.89
CA THR A 125 6.45 -37.01 -7.39
C THR A 125 5.71 -37.70 -6.25
N MET A 126 4.82 -38.64 -6.59
CA MET A 126 4.14 -39.47 -5.57
C MET A 126 5.14 -40.26 -4.72
N ARG A 127 6.23 -40.73 -5.33
CA ARG A 127 7.32 -41.41 -4.62
C ARG A 127 7.97 -40.49 -3.57
N HIS A 128 8.34 -39.26 -3.94
CA HIS A 128 8.94 -38.33 -2.97
C HIS A 128 7.97 -37.97 -1.83
N ARG A 129 6.67 -37.90 -2.10
CA ARG A 129 5.65 -37.68 -1.07
C ARG A 129 5.55 -38.86 -0.11
N ALA A 130 5.59 -40.09 -0.64
CA ALA A 130 5.57 -41.30 0.17
C ALA A 130 6.77 -41.38 1.12
N ASN A 131 7.94 -40.86 0.71
CA ASN A 131 9.13 -40.81 1.57
C ASN A 131 8.85 -40.16 2.93
N ALA A 132 7.98 -39.14 3.02
CA ALA A 132 7.64 -38.50 4.30
C ALA A 132 7.05 -39.45 5.37
N HIS A 133 6.56 -40.62 4.96
CA HIS A 133 6.00 -41.63 5.85
C HIS A 133 7.00 -42.73 6.24
N GLU A 134 8.19 -42.75 5.64
CA GLU A 134 9.21 -43.74 5.97
C GLU A 134 9.74 -43.53 7.40
N PRO A 135 10.11 -44.60 8.13
CA PRO A 135 10.51 -44.53 9.54
C PRO A 135 11.67 -43.56 9.81
N GLU A 136 12.58 -43.43 8.85
CA GLU A 136 13.79 -42.61 8.92
C GLU A 136 13.48 -41.11 9.07
N TRP A 137 12.35 -40.66 8.55
CA TRP A 137 11.92 -39.26 8.63
C TRP A 137 11.29 -38.87 9.95
N ARG A 138 11.03 -39.82 10.86
CA ARG A 138 10.64 -39.53 12.25
C ARG A 138 11.87 -39.19 13.10
N MET A 139 12.67 -38.25 12.60
CA MET A 139 14.00 -37.86 13.09
C MET A 139 14.01 -37.66 14.60
N LEU A 140 14.63 -38.57 15.35
CA LEU A 140 14.76 -38.50 16.82
C LEU A 140 13.43 -38.22 17.55
N GLY A 141 12.31 -38.69 17.00
CA GLY A 141 10.97 -38.51 17.57
C GLY A 141 10.25 -37.22 17.17
N LEU A 142 10.79 -36.45 16.23
CA LEU A 142 10.03 -35.37 15.59
C LEU A 142 8.86 -35.93 14.77
N PRO A 143 7.78 -35.15 14.59
CA PRO A 143 6.65 -35.53 13.73
C PRO A 143 7.08 -35.83 12.29
N ALA A 144 6.28 -36.63 11.60
CA ALA A 144 6.50 -36.88 10.18
C ALA A 144 6.46 -35.57 9.37
N PRO A 145 7.32 -35.41 8.34
CA PRO A 145 7.35 -34.19 7.52
C PRO A 145 6.03 -33.94 6.79
N VAL A 146 5.60 -32.67 6.74
CA VAL A 146 4.55 -32.23 5.82
C VAL A 146 5.15 -32.12 4.41
N PRO A 147 4.72 -32.95 3.43
CA PRO A 147 5.37 -33.00 2.13
C PRO A 147 4.89 -31.86 1.21
N ILE A 148 5.83 -31.04 0.73
CA ILE A 148 5.56 -29.91 -0.15
C ILE A 148 6.49 -29.88 -1.37
N SER A 149 6.08 -29.15 -2.40
CA SER A 149 6.99 -28.65 -3.44
C SER A 149 6.97 -27.14 -3.42
N ALA A 150 8.00 -26.50 -2.84
CA ALA A 150 8.12 -25.05 -2.86
C ALA A 150 8.29 -24.48 -4.29
N VAL A 151 8.82 -25.26 -5.23
CA VAL A 151 8.96 -24.83 -6.63
C VAL A 151 7.62 -24.87 -7.37
N LYS A 152 6.84 -25.95 -7.20
CA LYS A 152 5.56 -26.14 -7.93
C LYS A 152 4.34 -25.59 -7.18
N GLY A 153 4.44 -25.41 -5.86
CA GLY A 153 3.37 -24.94 -4.97
C GLY A 153 2.55 -26.03 -4.28
N ASN A 154 2.64 -27.27 -4.76
CA ASN A 154 1.81 -28.36 -4.24
C ASN A 154 2.08 -28.59 -2.74
N GLY A 155 1.03 -28.65 -1.93
CA GLY A 155 1.10 -28.89 -0.47
C GLY A 155 1.43 -27.65 0.37
N VAL A 156 1.71 -26.49 -0.24
CA VAL A 156 2.01 -25.26 0.52
C VAL A 156 0.78 -24.73 1.26
N GLY A 157 -0.41 -24.81 0.65
CA GLY A 157 -1.67 -24.48 1.33
C GLY A 157 -1.95 -25.38 2.54
N ASP A 158 -1.72 -26.69 2.41
CA ASP A 158 -1.88 -27.64 3.51
C ASP A 158 -0.90 -27.33 4.66
N LEU A 159 0.35 -26.99 4.33
CA LEU A 159 1.32 -26.51 5.31
C LEU A 159 0.85 -25.24 6.01
N LEU A 160 0.31 -24.26 5.27
CA LEU A 160 -0.21 -23.02 5.83
C LEU A 160 -1.41 -23.24 6.75
N GLU A 161 -2.25 -24.24 6.46
CA GLU A 161 -3.33 -24.65 7.35
C GLU A 161 -2.80 -25.20 8.67
N VAL A 162 -1.81 -26.10 8.63
CA VAL A 162 -1.16 -26.63 9.84
C VAL A 162 -0.50 -25.50 10.64
N VAL A 163 0.18 -24.56 9.97
CA VAL A 163 0.79 -23.39 10.62
C VAL A 163 -0.26 -22.52 11.30
N TYR A 164 -1.38 -22.26 10.63
CA TYR A 164 -2.46 -21.43 11.15
C TYR A 164 -3.04 -22.05 12.43
N GLU A 165 -3.44 -23.32 12.40
CA GLU A 165 -4.01 -24.03 13.55
C GLU A 165 -3.01 -24.12 14.72
N GLN A 166 -1.73 -24.34 14.43
CA GLN A 166 -0.69 -24.37 15.45
C GLN A 166 -0.54 -23.01 16.15
N LEU A 167 -0.56 -21.91 15.39
CA LEU A 167 -0.47 -20.56 15.96
C LEU A 167 -1.69 -20.21 16.84
N ILE A 168 -2.90 -20.66 16.46
CA ILE A 168 -4.10 -20.54 17.29
C ILE A 168 -3.94 -21.32 18.59
N THR A 169 -3.49 -22.57 18.51
CA THR A 169 -3.24 -23.44 19.68
C THR A 169 -2.24 -22.83 20.66
N LEU A 170 -1.22 -22.12 20.14
CA LEU A 170 -0.22 -21.41 20.94
C LEU A 170 -0.70 -20.08 21.51
N GLN A 171 -1.97 -19.72 21.32
CA GLN A 171 -2.53 -18.41 21.69
C GLN A 171 -1.77 -17.24 21.06
N LYS A 172 -1.21 -17.46 19.86
CA LYS A 172 -0.51 -16.45 19.06
C LYS A 172 -1.21 -16.31 17.71
N PRO A 173 -2.49 -15.90 17.70
CA PRO A 173 -3.29 -15.89 16.49
C PRO A 173 -2.62 -15.01 15.41
N PRO A 174 -2.66 -15.43 14.14
CA PRO A 174 -2.29 -14.59 13.01
C PRO A 174 -2.97 -13.21 13.09
N GLY A 175 -2.21 -12.16 12.84
CA GLY A 175 -2.71 -10.80 12.98
C GLY A 175 -3.71 -10.44 11.88
N GLU A 176 -4.47 -9.37 12.10
CA GLU A 176 -5.31 -8.83 11.03
C GLU A 176 -4.44 -8.27 9.91
N GLN A 177 -4.94 -8.34 8.68
CA GLN A 177 -4.37 -7.57 7.58
C GLN A 177 -4.60 -6.08 7.87
N ALA A 178 -3.65 -5.45 8.55
CA ALA A 178 -3.56 -4.00 8.55
C ALA A 178 -3.23 -3.58 7.11
N LEU A 179 -4.27 -3.36 6.30
CA LEU A 179 -4.15 -2.54 5.11
C LEU A 179 -3.58 -1.22 5.60
N ILE A 180 -2.42 -0.85 5.07
CA ILE A 180 -1.98 0.52 5.21
C ILE A 180 -2.97 1.30 4.34
N GLU A 181 -3.98 1.89 4.97
CA GLU A 181 -4.92 2.80 4.32
C GLU A 181 -4.18 4.09 3.99
N ALA A 182 -3.34 4.01 2.96
CA ALA A 182 -2.67 5.17 2.42
C ALA A 182 -3.68 5.96 1.59
N THR A 183 -3.79 7.26 1.85
CA THR A 183 -4.59 8.14 1.00
C THR A 183 -3.97 8.16 -0.40
N ARG A 184 -4.71 7.71 -1.41
CA ARG A 184 -4.22 7.64 -2.79
C ARG A 184 -4.34 8.99 -3.46
N ILE A 185 -3.23 9.52 -3.97
CA ILE A 185 -3.15 10.87 -4.50
C ILE A 185 -2.73 10.85 -5.96
N ALA A 186 -3.57 11.38 -6.85
CA ALA A 186 -3.19 11.64 -8.24
C ALA A 186 -2.71 13.09 -8.40
N VAL A 187 -1.61 13.30 -9.12
CA VAL A 187 -1.09 14.65 -9.42
C VAL A 187 -1.28 14.94 -10.91
N ILE A 188 -2.15 15.89 -11.21
CA ILE A 188 -2.61 16.21 -12.57
C ILE A 188 -2.27 17.66 -12.90
N GLY A 189 -2.05 17.95 -14.19
CA GLY A 189 -1.77 19.30 -14.67
C GLY A 189 -1.04 19.27 -16.00
N LYS A 190 -1.01 20.40 -16.72
CA LYS A 190 -0.29 20.48 -18.01
C LYS A 190 1.22 20.18 -17.83
N PRO A 191 1.96 19.82 -18.90
CA PRO A 191 3.42 19.71 -18.82
C PRO A 191 4.05 20.98 -18.22
N ASN A 192 5.16 20.84 -17.48
CA ASN A 192 5.97 21.96 -16.95
C ASN A 192 5.32 22.89 -15.90
N VAL A 193 4.10 22.62 -15.41
CA VAL A 193 3.51 23.34 -14.25
C VAL A 193 4.25 23.13 -12.92
N GLY A 194 5.23 22.22 -12.88
CA GLY A 194 6.00 21.90 -11.69
C GLY A 194 5.50 20.71 -10.87
N LYS A 195 4.75 19.76 -11.47
CA LYS A 195 4.38 18.49 -10.81
C LYS A 195 5.57 17.74 -10.22
N SER A 196 6.67 17.64 -10.97
CA SER A 196 7.90 16.95 -10.52
C SER A 196 8.61 17.69 -9.42
N THR A 197 8.69 19.01 -9.55
CA THR A 197 9.24 19.88 -8.51
C THR A 197 8.43 19.75 -7.21
N LEU A 198 7.11 19.74 -7.30
CA LEU A 198 6.23 19.56 -6.14
C LEU A 198 6.42 18.18 -5.50
N LEU A 199 6.38 17.09 -6.28
CA LEU A 199 6.61 15.76 -5.73
C LEU A 199 7.99 15.66 -5.07
N ASN A 200 9.03 16.23 -5.68
CA ASN A 200 10.37 16.20 -5.09
C ASN A 200 10.46 17.03 -3.81
N ALA A 201 9.78 18.18 -3.73
CA ALA A 201 9.72 18.98 -2.51
C ALA A 201 8.98 18.24 -1.38
N LEU A 202 7.81 17.66 -1.68
CA LEU A 202 7.04 16.83 -0.74
C LEU A 202 7.82 15.60 -0.27
N VAL A 203 8.68 15.05 -1.14
CA VAL A 203 9.57 13.93 -0.83
C VAL A 203 10.78 14.35 -0.01
N GLY A 204 11.41 15.48 -0.35
CA GLY A 204 12.72 15.89 0.15
C GLY A 204 12.72 16.36 1.61
N GLU A 205 11.55 16.79 2.11
CA GLU A 205 11.37 17.20 3.51
C GLU A 205 11.06 16.01 4.45
N GLU A 206 10.82 14.82 3.91
CA GLU A 206 10.39 13.65 4.68
C GLU A 206 11.27 12.42 4.47
N ARG A 207 11.20 11.53 5.45
CA ARG A 207 11.75 10.20 5.29
C ARG A 207 10.91 9.52 4.22
N PHE A 208 11.50 9.23 3.06
CA PHE A 208 11.04 8.06 2.32
C PHE A 208 10.94 6.95 3.35
N ILE A 209 9.74 6.41 3.54
CA ILE A 209 9.74 5.03 3.92
C ILE A 209 10.31 4.31 2.70
N THR A 210 11.60 3.99 2.77
CA THR A 210 12.12 2.79 2.12
C THR A 210 11.52 1.54 2.81
N SER A 211 10.30 1.62 3.34
CA SER A 211 9.63 0.46 3.87
C SER A 211 9.25 -0.43 2.70
N THR A 212 9.83 -1.61 2.74
CA THR A 212 9.17 -2.88 3.10
C THR A 212 7.66 -2.92 3.44
N ILE A 213 6.85 -1.88 3.21
CA ILE A 213 5.39 -1.93 3.30
C ILE A 213 4.87 -2.56 2.01
N SER A 214 4.96 -3.90 1.98
CA SER A 214 4.46 -4.73 0.90
C SER A 214 2.96 -4.95 1.01
N HIS A 215 2.13 -3.92 1.26
CA HIS A 215 0.67 -4.08 1.30
C HIS A 215 -0.08 -2.83 0.83
N THR A 216 0.19 -2.41 -0.40
CA THR A 216 -0.83 -1.89 -1.31
C THR A 216 -0.56 -2.52 -2.68
N THR A 217 -1.56 -2.58 -3.56
CA THR A 217 -1.38 -2.92 -4.98
C THR A 217 -0.52 -1.85 -5.67
N ARG A 218 0.73 -1.70 -5.25
CA ARG A 218 1.63 -0.64 -5.68
C ARG A 218 2.08 -0.95 -7.10
N GLU A 219 1.72 -0.08 -8.04
CA GLU A 219 2.27 -0.17 -9.38
C GLU A 219 3.74 0.29 -9.36
N PRO A 220 4.60 -0.19 -10.27
CA PRO A 220 6.02 0.21 -10.33
C PRO A 220 6.27 1.73 -10.38
N ASN A 221 5.22 2.49 -10.67
CA ASN A 221 5.25 3.93 -10.89
C ASN A 221 4.69 4.73 -9.70
N ASP A 222 4.26 4.09 -8.61
CA ASP A 222 3.68 4.77 -7.45
C ASP A 222 4.74 5.06 -6.37
N VAL A 223 4.53 6.15 -5.62
CA VAL A 223 5.43 6.62 -4.55
C VAL A 223 4.66 6.66 -3.24
N LEU A 224 5.10 5.86 -2.27
CA LEU A 224 4.60 5.91 -0.90
C LEU A 224 5.47 6.87 -0.08
N ILE A 225 4.83 7.83 0.59
CA ILE A 225 5.45 8.82 1.46
C ILE A 225 4.80 8.72 2.86
N GLU A 226 5.57 8.93 3.92
CA GLU A 226 5.05 9.06 5.29
C GLU A 226 5.29 10.47 5.80
N HIS A 227 4.18 11.19 6.00
CA HIS A 227 4.16 12.52 6.61
C HIS A 227 3.45 12.39 7.96
N ASP A 228 4.04 12.89 9.05
CA ASP A 228 3.45 12.87 10.40
C ASP A 228 2.89 11.50 10.85
N GLY A 229 3.60 10.42 10.48
CA GLY A 229 3.21 9.05 10.81
C GLY A 229 2.03 8.51 9.99
N LYS A 230 1.57 9.24 8.97
CA LYS A 230 0.49 8.85 8.07
C LYS A 230 1.01 8.52 6.67
N PRO A 231 0.52 7.42 6.07
CA PRO A 231 0.94 6.98 4.74
C PRO A 231 0.16 7.68 3.62
N TYR A 232 0.86 8.14 2.59
CA TYR A 232 0.30 8.75 1.38
C TYR A 232 0.85 8.06 0.14
N LEU A 233 -0.04 7.55 -0.72
CA LEU A 233 0.35 6.85 -1.94
C LEU A 233 0.11 7.74 -3.16
N PHE A 234 1.16 8.38 -3.66
CA PHE A 234 1.12 9.12 -4.91
C PHE A 234 1.12 8.13 -6.08
N ILE A 235 0.03 8.10 -6.83
CA ILE A 235 -0.17 7.14 -7.91
C ILE A 235 0.35 7.67 -9.24
N ASP A 236 0.87 6.75 -10.05
CA ASP A 236 1.24 6.93 -11.45
C ASP A 236 2.29 8.05 -11.72
N THR A 237 3.26 8.17 -10.80
CA THR A 237 4.32 9.19 -10.80
C THR A 237 5.44 8.98 -11.83
N ALA A 238 5.40 7.93 -12.66
CA ALA A 238 6.47 7.68 -13.64
C ALA A 238 6.64 8.80 -14.68
N GLY A 239 5.54 9.43 -15.09
CA GLY A 239 5.57 10.63 -15.94
C GLY A 239 6.13 11.87 -15.24
N ILE A 240 6.18 11.85 -13.90
CA ILE A 240 6.69 12.90 -13.05
C ILE A 240 8.20 12.70 -12.80
N ARG A 241 8.68 11.45 -12.64
CA ARG A 241 10.11 11.13 -12.44
C ARG A 241 10.96 11.07 -13.71
N LYS A 242 10.42 10.62 -14.87
CA LYS A 242 11.21 10.44 -16.11
C LYS A 242 11.53 11.71 -16.92
N LYS A 243 11.00 12.88 -16.54
CA LYS A 243 11.00 14.07 -17.41
C LYS A 243 12.24 14.98 -17.32
N GLU A 244 13.32 14.57 -16.66
CA GLU A 244 14.61 15.28 -16.80
C GLU A 244 15.27 15.09 -18.19
N LYS A 245 14.85 14.10 -19.00
CA LYS A 245 15.57 13.76 -20.25
C LYS A 245 14.82 13.82 -21.58
N ILE A 246 13.49 14.04 -21.60
CA ILE A 246 12.74 14.09 -22.88
C ILE A 246 12.17 15.48 -23.08
N ARG A 247 13.04 16.38 -23.54
CA ARG A 247 12.60 17.57 -24.28
C ARG A 247 12.16 17.10 -25.67
N LYS A 248 11.01 17.61 -26.11
CA LYS A 248 10.43 17.51 -27.47
C LYS A 248 9.51 16.32 -27.72
N THR A 249 8.24 16.49 -27.36
CA THR A 249 7.10 16.34 -28.29
C THR A 249 5.89 17.03 -27.67
N GLY A 250 5.42 18.08 -28.34
CA GLY A 250 4.22 18.81 -27.95
C GLY A 250 2.99 18.05 -28.43
N GLY A 251 2.12 17.70 -27.49
CA GLY A 251 0.84 17.02 -27.75
C GLY A 251 0.36 16.30 -26.49
N LEU A 252 -0.92 16.46 -26.15
CA LEU A 252 -1.61 15.49 -25.31
C LEU A 252 -1.84 14.27 -26.21
N GLU A 253 -0.94 13.30 -26.17
CA GLU A 253 -1.18 12.01 -26.84
C GLU A 253 -2.38 11.32 -26.19
N GLU A 254 -3.21 10.62 -26.96
CA GLU A 254 -4.40 9.89 -26.48
C GLU A 254 -4.06 8.97 -25.28
N ALA A 255 -2.87 8.37 -25.31
CA ALA A 255 -2.32 7.56 -24.21
C ALA A 255 -2.14 8.33 -22.89
N GLY A 256 -1.90 9.64 -22.94
CA GLY A 256 -1.77 10.51 -21.78
C GLY A 256 -3.11 10.85 -21.11
N VAL A 257 -4.18 10.96 -21.91
CA VAL A 257 -5.54 11.24 -21.40
C VAL A 257 -6.09 10.01 -20.69
N GLU A 258 -6.02 8.83 -21.30
CA GLU A 258 -6.45 7.58 -20.65
C GLU A 258 -5.72 7.34 -19.32
N ARG A 259 -4.40 7.59 -19.32
CA ARG A 259 -3.57 7.46 -18.12
C ARG A 259 -4.06 8.41 -17.02
N THR A 260 -4.39 9.65 -17.37
CA THR A 260 -4.95 10.63 -16.43
C THR A 260 -6.30 10.17 -15.88
N ILE A 261 -7.20 9.66 -16.72
CA ILE A 261 -8.50 9.13 -16.30
C ILE A 261 -8.33 7.97 -15.30
N ARG A 262 -7.43 7.02 -15.60
CA ARG A 262 -7.14 5.89 -14.70
C ARG A 262 -6.57 6.36 -13.36
N ALA A 263 -5.72 7.38 -13.37
CA ALA A 263 -5.19 7.96 -12.14
C ALA A 263 -6.31 8.62 -11.31
N ILE A 264 -7.19 9.41 -11.94
CA ILE A 264 -8.35 10.02 -11.26
C ILE A 264 -9.25 8.94 -10.63
N GLN A 265 -9.57 7.87 -11.37
CA GLN A 265 -10.45 6.79 -10.89
C GLN A 265 -9.89 6.02 -9.69
N LYS A 266 -8.56 5.93 -9.58
CA LYS A 266 -7.87 5.26 -8.46
C LYS A 266 -7.58 6.19 -7.29
N ALA A 267 -7.70 7.51 -7.47
CA ALA A 267 -7.36 8.48 -6.44
C ALA A 267 -8.48 8.62 -5.40
N ASP A 268 -8.08 8.83 -4.16
CA ASP A 268 -8.95 9.36 -3.11
C ASP A 268 -8.97 10.89 -3.16
N VAL A 269 -7.81 11.50 -3.45
CA VAL A 269 -7.64 12.95 -3.65
C VAL A 269 -6.85 13.24 -4.91
N VAL A 270 -7.30 14.20 -5.72
CA VAL A 270 -6.60 14.72 -6.88
C VAL A 270 -5.99 16.08 -6.55
N LEU A 271 -4.69 16.23 -6.78
CA LEU A 271 -4.01 17.51 -6.81
C LEU A 271 -3.96 18.01 -8.25
N PHE A 272 -4.76 19.03 -8.58
CA PHE A 272 -4.71 19.66 -9.88
C PHE A 272 -3.80 20.88 -9.86
N ILE A 273 -2.61 20.72 -10.41
CA ILE A 273 -1.55 21.73 -10.40
C ILE A 273 -1.76 22.73 -11.54
N LEU A 274 -1.85 24.00 -11.17
CA LEU A 274 -1.95 25.15 -12.06
C LEU A 274 -0.66 25.98 -11.98
N ASP A 275 -0.35 26.70 -13.05
CA ASP A 275 0.81 27.60 -13.11
C ASP A 275 0.35 29.04 -12.93
N ALA A 276 0.76 29.69 -11.84
CA ALA A 276 0.38 31.07 -11.54
C ALA A 276 0.93 32.08 -12.55
N SER A 277 2.01 31.74 -13.25
CA SER A 277 2.68 32.62 -14.22
C SER A 277 2.09 32.56 -15.63
N GLU A 278 1.18 31.62 -15.88
CA GLU A 278 0.54 31.44 -17.19
C GLU A 278 -0.99 31.56 -17.07
N PRO A 279 -1.67 32.08 -18.10
CA PRO A 279 -3.13 32.12 -18.11
C PRO A 279 -3.73 30.70 -18.22
N PHE A 280 -4.94 30.55 -17.71
CA PHE A 280 -5.74 29.34 -17.80
C PHE A 280 -6.14 29.04 -19.26
N GLY A 281 -5.48 28.06 -19.87
CA GLY A 281 -5.59 27.74 -21.28
C GLY A 281 -6.49 26.55 -21.61
N ASN A 282 -6.43 26.11 -22.87
CA ASN A 282 -7.23 24.99 -23.37
C ASN A 282 -6.82 23.65 -22.74
N GLN A 283 -5.54 23.42 -22.45
CA GLN A 283 -5.09 22.16 -21.85
C GLN A 283 -5.63 22.00 -20.42
N GLU A 284 -5.62 23.08 -19.64
CA GLU A 284 -6.21 23.08 -18.31
C GLU A 284 -7.73 22.87 -18.37
N ARG A 285 -8.43 23.50 -19.33
CA ARG A 285 -9.87 23.23 -19.56
C ARG A 285 -10.15 21.76 -19.87
N THR A 286 -9.36 21.15 -20.74
CA THR A 286 -9.51 19.72 -21.07
C THR A 286 -9.30 18.84 -19.84
N LEU A 287 -8.24 19.07 -19.07
CA LEU A 287 -7.96 18.32 -17.84
C LEU A 287 -9.04 18.55 -16.77
N ALA A 288 -9.51 19.78 -16.61
CA ALA A 288 -10.62 20.13 -15.72
C ALA A 288 -11.90 19.39 -16.11
N GLY A 289 -12.18 19.26 -17.41
CA GLY A 289 -13.32 18.51 -17.93
C GLY A 289 -13.33 17.05 -17.49
N LEU A 290 -12.16 16.41 -17.36
CA LEU A 290 -12.03 15.04 -16.85
C LEU A 290 -12.39 14.91 -15.36
N LEU A 291 -12.35 16.01 -14.62
CA LEU A 291 -12.64 16.04 -13.18
C LEU A 291 -14.10 16.36 -12.87
N LYS A 292 -14.93 16.68 -13.87
CA LYS A 292 -16.32 17.08 -13.67
C LYS A 292 -17.14 16.03 -12.91
N ASP A 293 -16.94 14.75 -13.24
CA ASP A 293 -17.68 13.62 -12.68
C ASP A 293 -16.79 12.72 -11.80
N THR A 294 -15.73 13.30 -11.22
CA THR A 294 -14.82 12.56 -10.35
C THR A 294 -15.47 12.21 -9.01
N ASN A 295 -15.15 11.02 -8.48
CA ASN A 295 -15.47 10.61 -7.13
C ASN A 295 -14.31 10.88 -6.13
N ALA A 296 -13.20 11.41 -6.63
CA ALA A 296 -12.08 11.81 -5.79
C ALA A 296 -12.32 13.21 -5.20
N GLY A 297 -11.78 13.47 -4.02
CA GLY A 297 -11.60 14.84 -3.55
C GLY A 297 -10.68 15.62 -4.50
N LEU A 298 -10.80 16.94 -4.53
CA LEU A 298 -10.02 17.78 -5.43
C LEU A 298 -9.39 18.94 -4.66
N VAL A 299 -8.12 19.22 -4.95
CA VAL A 299 -7.41 20.41 -4.48
C VAL A 299 -6.78 21.08 -5.69
N PHE A 300 -7.07 22.36 -5.89
CA PHE A 300 -6.31 23.18 -6.83
C PHE A 300 -5.01 23.63 -6.17
N VAL A 301 -3.88 23.35 -6.81
CA VAL A 301 -2.57 23.76 -6.32
C VAL A 301 -1.99 24.76 -7.32
N VAL A 302 -2.14 26.04 -7.02
CA VAL A 302 -1.60 27.16 -7.78
C VAL A 302 -0.11 27.29 -7.46
N ASN A 303 0.72 26.72 -8.33
CA ASN A 303 2.17 26.64 -8.18
C ASN A 303 2.88 27.82 -8.88
N LYS A 304 4.18 27.97 -8.61
CA LYS A 304 5.01 29.10 -9.08
C LYS A 304 4.51 30.45 -8.59
N TRP A 305 3.86 30.48 -7.43
CA TRP A 305 3.33 31.71 -6.86
C TRP A 305 4.42 32.75 -6.60
N ASP A 306 5.68 32.34 -6.43
CA ASP A 306 6.84 33.23 -6.34
C ASP A 306 7.01 34.14 -7.56
N LEU A 307 6.61 33.70 -8.76
CA LEU A 307 6.77 34.45 -10.01
C LEU A 307 5.72 35.55 -10.22
N VAL A 308 4.64 35.57 -9.44
CA VAL A 308 3.62 36.62 -9.55
C VAL A 308 4.19 37.92 -8.97
N GLU A 309 4.39 38.93 -9.83
CA GLU A 309 4.87 40.25 -9.43
C GLU A 309 3.73 41.15 -8.94
N GLY A 310 4.06 42.24 -8.24
CA GLY A 310 3.06 43.25 -7.84
C GLY A 310 1.97 42.76 -6.88
N LYS A 311 2.23 41.68 -6.11
CA LYS A 311 1.26 41.11 -5.17
C LYS A 311 0.79 42.15 -4.16
N THR A 312 -0.51 42.35 -4.07
CA THR A 312 -1.21 43.10 -3.02
C THR A 312 -1.88 42.13 -2.05
N THR A 313 -2.56 42.67 -1.04
CA THR A 313 -3.42 41.88 -0.14
C THR A 313 -4.63 41.24 -0.86
N SER A 314 -5.03 41.74 -2.04
CA SER A 314 -6.18 41.23 -2.81
C SER A 314 -5.83 40.21 -3.88
N THR A 315 -4.55 40.09 -4.27
CA THR A 315 -4.12 39.24 -5.40
C THR A 315 -4.52 37.78 -5.27
N ILE A 316 -4.57 37.24 -4.05
CA ILE A 316 -5.04 35.86 -3.81
C ILE A 316 -6.53 35.74 -4.17
N ASN A 317 -7.36 36.65 -3.68
CA ASN A 317 -8.81 36.63 -3.92
C ASN A 317 -9.11 36.85 -5.41
N GLU A 318 -8.40 37.75 -6.06
CA GLU A 318 -8.53 37.99 -7.52
C GLU A 318 -8.20 36.74 -8.33
N TYR A 319 -7.18 35.98 -7.92
CA TYR A 319 -6.82 34.72 -8.58
C TYR A 319 -7.85 33.61 -8.28
N GLN A 320 -8.40 33.56 -7.06
CA GLN A 320 -9.48 32.64 -6.72
C GLN A 320 -10.69 32.87 -7.60
N ASP A 321 -11.16 34.12 -7.70
CA ASP A 321 -12.24 34.54 -8.58
C ASP A 321 -11.96 34.18 -10.05
N TYR A 322 -10.71 34.37 -10.50
CA TYR A 322 -10.29 34.03 -11.85
C TYR A 322 -10.43 32.53 -12.15
N ILE A 323 -10.01 31.66 -11.23
CA ILE A 323 -10.15 30.20 -11.38
C ILE A 323 -11.61 29.78 -11.33
N GLU A 324 -12.40 30.32 -10.40
CA GLU A 324 -13.84 30.02 -10.29
C GLU A 324 -14.61 30.39 -11.57
N ARG A 325 -14.29 31.55 -12.17
CA ARG A 325 -14.87 31.95 -13.46
C ARG A 325 -14.41 31.04 -14.61
N SER A 326 -13.18 30.53 -14.54
CA SER A 326 -12.60 29.66 -15.57
C SER A 326 -13.14 28.23 -15.50
N ILE A 327 -13.51 27.74 -14.31
CA ILE A 327 -14.00 26.37 -14.06
C ILE A 327 -15.18 26.37 -13.07
N PRO A 328 -16.35 26.90 -13.47
CA PRO A 328 -17.47 27.12 -12.54
C PRO A 328 -18.09 25.85 -11.95
N PHE A 329 -17.77 24.66 -12.50
CA PHE A 329 -18.27 23.38 -12.02
C PHE A 329 -17.37 22.73 -10.94
N LEU A 330 -16.22 23.34 -10.60
CA LEU A 330 -15.28 22.86 -9.57
C LEU A 330 -15.05 23.88 -8.45
N THR A 331 -15.95 24.85 -8.26
CA THR A 331 -15.82 25.92 -7.24
C THR A 331 -15.82 25.40 -5.80
N TRP A 332 -16.29 24.18 -5.57
CA TRP A 332 -16.25 23.51 -4.28
C TRP A 332 -14.85 23.07 -3.85
N ALA A 333 -13.88 23.01 -4.78
CA ALA A 333 -12.54 22.52 -4.49
C ALA A 333 -11.65 23.64 -3.90
N PRO A 334 -10.98 23.40 -2.75
CA PRO A 334 -10.09 24.39 -2.15
C PRO A 334 -8.88 24.70 -3.04
N GLN A 335 -8.38 25.94 -2.91
CA GLN A 335 -7.24 26.45 -3.66
C GLN A 335 -6.05 26.72 -2.72
N LEU A 336 -4.90 26.12 -3.03
CA LEU A 336 -3.63 26.35 -2.34
C LEU A 336 -2.67 27.13 -3.24
N PHE A 337 -1.98 28.11 -2.67
CA PHE A 337 -1.00 28.93 -3.37
C PHE A 337 0.41 28.64 -2.83
N ILE A 338 1.25 28.03 -3.65
CA ILE A 338 2.56 27.51 -3.25
C ILE A 338 3.66 27.90 -4.23
N SER A 339 4.91 27.72 -3.80
CA SER A 339 6.05 27.67 -4.71
C SER A 339 6.85 26.41 -4.43
N ALA A 340 6.70 25.40 -5.28
CA ALA A 340 7.44 24.15 -5.15
C ALA A 340 8.97 24.37 -5.32
N LYS A 341 9.39 25.38 -6.10
CA LYS A 341 10.81 25.68 -6.34
C LYS A 341 11.49 26.28 -5.11
N THR A 342 10.77 27.10 -4.36
CA THR A 342 11.29 27.75 -3.14
C THR A 342 10.81 27.06 -1.86
N GLU A 343 10.12 25.93 -2.00
CA GLU A 343 9.50 25.14 -0.93
C GLU A 343 8.48 25.92 -0.07
N LYS A 344 8.10 27.13 -0.50
CA LYS A 344 7.18 27.98 0.25
C LYS A 344 5.78 27.38 0.25
N ARG A 345 5.28 27.10 1.47
CA ARG A 345 3.94 26.55 1.77
C ARG A 345 3.70 25.13 1.20
N VAL A 346 4.73 24.41 0.79
CA VAL A 346 4.56 23.05 0.25
C VAL A 346 3.92 22.11 1.29
N GLN A 347 4.28 22.24 2.57
CA GLN A 347 3.70 21.42 3.65
C GLN A 347 2.18 21.54 3.82
N THR A 348 1.61 22.71 3.51
CA THR A 348 0.14 22.91 3.57
C THR A 348 -0.65 22.02 2.61
N VAL A 349 0.05 21.39 1.65
CA VAL A 349 -0.54 20.39 0.74
C VAL A 349 -1.00 19.15 1.52
N TYR A 350 -0.22 18.65 2.49
CA TYR A 350 -0.62 17.49 3.30
C TYR A 350 -1.81 17.81 4.19
N GLU A 351 -1.78 18.96 4.88
CA GLU A 351 -2.90 19.47 5.69
C GLU A 351 -4.20 19.54 4.89
N MET A 352 -4.13 20.02 3.64
CA MET A 352 -5.29 20.13 2.76
C MET A 352 -5.77 18.77 2.24
N ILE A 353 -4.84 17.85 1.90
CA ILE A 353 -5.19 16.48 1.53
C ILE A 353 -5.97 15.83 2.67
N GLU A 354 -5.49 15.96 3.91
CA GLU A 354 -6.17 15.44 5.08
C GLU A 354 -7.55 16.05 5.28
N THR A 355 -7.66 17.38 5.17
CA THR A 355 -8.93 18.09 5.31
C THR A 355 -9.96 17.59 4.29
N VAL A 356 -9.55 17.49 3.02
CA VAL A 356 -10.42 16.99 1.93
C VAL A 356 -10.78 15.52 2.14
N GLN A 357 -9.82 14.68 2.52
CA GLN A 357 -10.08 13.27 2.78
C GLN A 357 -11.00 13.06 3.98
N HIS A 358 -10.86 13.87 5.03
CA HIS A 358 -11.73 13.85 6.19
C HIS A 358 -13.17 14.18 5.79
N HIS A 359 -13.41 15.28 5.07
CA HIS A 359 -14.74 15.63 4.57
C HIS A 359 -15.30 14.57 3.60
N ARG A 360 -14.45 13.96 2.78
CA ARG A 360 -14.86 12.90 1.85
C ARG A 360 -15.36 11.64 2.56
N LEU A 361 -14.84 11.35 3.75
CA LEU A 361 -15.20 10.19 4.57
C LEU A 361 -16.22 10.50 5.66
N GLN A 362 -16.60 11.76 5.83
CA GLN A 362 -17.45 12.20 6.92
C GLN A 362 -18.85 11.60 6.83
N GLN A 363 -19.32 11.04 7.94
CA GLN A 363 -20.71 10.59 8.13
C GLN A 363 -21.46 11.65 8.93
N ILE A 364 -22.56 12.15 8.38
CA ILE A 364 -23.42 13.16 8.99
C ILE A 364 -24.62 12.44 9.63
N PRO A 365 -24.87 12.64 10.94
CA PRO A 365 -26.02 12.04 11.60
C PRO A 365 -27.33 12.41 10.90
N HIS A 366 -28.23 11.43 10.73
CA HIS A 366 -29.52 11.61 10.07
C HIS A 366 -30.34 12.77 10.66
N GLU A 367 -30.39 12.87 11.99
CA GLU A 367 -31.09 13.97 12.68
C GLU A 367 -30.57 15.36 12.29
N THR A 368 -29.26 15.49 12.04
CA THR A 368 -28.65 16.74 11.59
C THR A 368 -29.09 17.09 10.16
N LEU A 369 -29.22 16.09 9.28
CA LEU A 369 -29.68 16.27 7.90
C LEU A 369 -31.17 16.64 7.85
N VAL A 370 -32.00 16.03 8.70
CA VAL A 370 -33.43 16.38 8.80
C VAL A 370 -33.61 17.81 9.28
N ALA A 371 -32.88 18.23 10.33
CA ALA A 371 -32.92 19.60 10.82
C ALA A 371 -32.44 20.61 9.76
N PHE A 372 -31.38 20.27 9.01
CA PHE A 372 -30.92 21.06 7.88
C PHE A 372 -31.98 21.19 6.77
N LEU A 373 -32.62 20.08 6.38
CA LEU A 373 -33.66 20.07 5.35
C LEU A 373 -34.85 20.96 5.75
N GLN A 374 -35.33 20.86 7.00
CA GLN A 374 -36.41 21.70 7.50
C GLN A 374 -36.07 23.19 7.41
N LYS A 375 -34.88 23.58 7.88
CA LYS A 375 -34.40 24.97 7.80
C LYS A 375 -34.28 25.46 6.36
N ALA A 376 -33.83 24.60 5.44
CA ALA A 376 -33.74 24.92 4.02
C ALA A 376 -35.13 25.16 3.39
N ILE A 377 -36.13 24.34 3.73
CA ILE A 377 -37.52 24.48 3.26
C ILE A 377 -38.17 25.75 3.82
N GLU A 378 -37.90 26.08 5.09
CA GLU A 378 -38.37 27.32 5.71
C GLU A 378 -37.80 28.55 5.01
N HIS A 379 -36.51 28.52 4.68
CA HIS A 379 -35.84 29.60 3.97
C HIS A 379 -36.37 29.74 2.54
N ARG A 380 -36.58 28.63 1.83
CA ARG A 380 -37.13 28.63 0.47
C ARG A 380 -37.97 27.38 0.22
N ARG A 381 -39.28 27.56 0.19
CA ARG A 381 -40.23 26.48 -0.11
C ARG A 381 -40.08 25.99 -1.55
N PRO A 382 -40.29 24.68 -1.82
CA PRO A 382 -40.34 24.16 -3.18
C PRO A 382 -41.39 24.89 -4.02
N ILE A 383 -41.02 25.23 -5.25
CA ILE A 383 -41.91 25.93 -6.19
C ILE A 383 -42.62 24.86 -7.03
N PRO A 384 -43.94 24.97 -7.24
CA PRO A 384 -44.65 24.06 -8.12
C PRO A 384 -44.18 24.23 -9.58
N ALA A 385 -44.17 23.13 -10.35
CA ALA A 385 -43.72 23.16 -11.74
C ALA A 385 -44.55 24.14 -12.58
N ASN A 386 -45.88 24.13 -12.39
CA ASN A 386 -46.85 25.03 -13.04
C ASN A 386 -47.98 25.37 -12.03
N ARG A 387 -48.85 26.34 -12.37
CA ARG A 387 -49.96 26.80 -11.50
C ARG A 387 -50.90 25.69 -11.03
N ASP A 388 -51.08 24.63 -11.83
CA ASP A 388 -52.04 23.55 -11.56
C ASP A 388 -51.42 22.37 -10.78
N VAL A 389 -50.13 22.41 -10.48
CA VAL A 389 -49.41 21.32 -9.81
C VAL A 389 -49.13 21.70 -8.37
N LYS A 390 -49.42 20.80 -7.42
CA LYS A 390 -49.04 21.02 -6.02
C LYS A 390 -47.51 20.97 -5.88
N PRO A 391 -46.90 21.80 -5.01
CA PRO A 391 -45.46 21.72 -4.76
C PRO A 391 -45.05 20.32 -4.29
N PRO A 392 -43.87 19.82 -4.71
CA PRO A 392 -43.36 18.57 -4.18
C PRO A 392 -43.14 18.69 -2.67
N LYS A 393 -43.44 17.63 -1.95
CA LYS A 393 -43.14 17.52 -0.52
C LYS A 393 -41.77 16.86 -0.39
N LEU A 394 -40.84 17.56 0.24
CA LEU A 394 -39.56 16.98 0.66
C LEU A 394 -39.77 16.42 2.06
N ILE A 395 -39.59 15.11 2.21
CA ILE A 395 -39.93 14.33 3.40
C ILE A 395 -38.69 14.11 4.25
N ASP A 396 -37.59 13.69 3.62
CA ASP A 396 -36.40 13.24 4.33
C ASP A 396 -35.12 13.45 3.51
N LEU A 397 -33.99 13.58 4.21
CA LEU A 397 -32.65 13.69 3.64
C LEU A 397 -31.73 12.73 4.38
N GLN A 398 -31.21 11.72 3.66
CA GLN A 398 -30.33 10.71 4.22
C GLN A 398 -28.98 10.71 3.50
N GLN A 399 -27.90 10.57 4.25
CA GLN A 399 -26.60 10.26 3.67
C GLN A 399 -26.53 8.76 3.38
N MET A 400 -26.28 8.43 2.13
CA MET A 400 -25.97 7.08 1.67
C MET A 400 -24.47 6.82 1.84
N GLU A 401 -24.10 5.55 1.99
CA GLU A 401 -22.69 5.16 2.05
C GLU A 401 -21.94 5.58 0.77
N GLY A 402 -20.69 6.00 0.94
CA GLY A 402 -19.81 6.33 -0.18
C GLY A 402 -18.73 7.37 0.15
N ALA A 403 -17.71 7.38 -0.69
CA ALA A 403 -16.67 8.40 -0.77
C ALA A 403 -16.56 8.77 -2.26
N PRO A 404 -17.23 9.83 -2.73
CA PRO A 404 -17.69 10.99 -1.97
C PRO A 404 -19.06 10.78 -1.30
N PRO A 405 -19.43 11.66 -0.33
CA PRO A 405 -20.74 11.64 0.30
C PRO A 405 -21.87 11.73 -0.74
N ARG A 406 -22.85 10.83 -0.65
CA ARG A 406 -24.05 10.83 -1.50
C ARG A 406 -25.27 11.00 -0.63
N PHE A 407 -26.24 11.78 -1.09
CA PHE A 407 -27.46 12.04 -0.34
C PHE A 407 -28.69 11.62 -1.13
N MET A 408 -29.62 10.97 -0.45
CA MET A 408 -30.95 10.64 -0.98
C MET A 408 -31.96 11.62 -0.37
N LEU A 409 -32.69 12.31 -1.25
CA LEU A 409 -33.78 13.22 -0.90
C LEU A 409 -35.08 12.58 -1.38
N THR A 410 -36.03 12.36 -0.47
CA THR A 410 -37.34 11.73 -0.76
C THR A 410 -38.50 12.69 -0.65
#